data_AF-A0A2H0YEU8-F1
#
_entry.id   AF-A0A2H0YEU8-F1
#
_cell.length_a   1.000
_cell.length_b   1.000
_cell.length_c   1.000
_cell.angle_alpha   90.00
_cell.angle_beta   90.00
_cell.angle_gamma   90.00
#
_symmetry.space_group_name_H-M   'P 1'
#
loop_
_entity.id
_entity.type
_entity.pdbx_description
1 polymer ?
#
loop_
_entity_poly.entity_id
_entity_poly.type
_entity_poly.pdbx_seq_one_letter_code
_entity_poly.pdbx_strand_id
1 'polypeptide(L)'
;MKKIILSLSVIALLSTAVTIRAGQDGLNFALHLYFSKDYPAAVESFKEVIAQDPNHAAAYYYLGYTYQEMRDYPAAREAFRKAYELNPNFLPLGVRH
;
A
#
# COMPACT_ATOMS: atom_id res chain seq x y z
N MET A 1 -2.49 6.97 -46.25
CA MET A 1 -1.50 6.69 -45.20
C MET A 1 -1.82 7.56 -43.99
N LYS A 2 -2.67 7.07 -43.06
CA LYS A 2 -3.16 7.84 -41.88
C LYS A 2 -3.76 6.94 -40.80
N LYS A 3 -3.26 5.70 -40.71
CA LYS A 3 -3.57 4.73 -39.65
C LYS A 3 -2.21 4.41 -39.02
N ILE A 4 -2.13 4.21 -37.70
CA ILE A 4 -0.90 3.98 -36.90
C ILE A 4 -0.31 5.24 -36.21
N ILE A 5 -1.13 6.16 -35.70
CA ILE A 5 -0.69 7.07 -34.61
C ILE A 5 -1.58 6.92 -33.35
N LEU A 6 -2.66 6.13 -33.44
CA LEU A 6 -3.56 5.84 -32.31
C LEU A 6 -3.03 4.77 -31.32
N SER A 7 -1.81 4.25 -31.50
CA SER A 7 -1.39 3.01 -30.81
C SER A 7 -0.40 3.17 -29.66
N LEU A 8 0.24 4.33 -29.43
CA LEU A 8 1.18 4.46 -28.30
C LEU A 8 0.60 5.21 -27.10
N SER A 9 -0.14 6.29 -27.34
CA SER A 9 -0.74 7.10 -26.25
C SER A 9 -1.87 6.38 -25.54
N VAL A 10 -2.70 5.62 -26.27
CA VAL A 10 -3.81 4.84 -25.68
C VAL A 10 -3.29 3.67 -24.84
N ILE A 11 -2.21 3.00 -25.28
CA ILE A 11 -1.58 1.91 -24.51
C ILE A 11 -0.89 2.45 -23.25
N ALA A 12 -0.20 3.60 -23.34
CA ALA A 12 0.39 4.25 -22.18
C ALA A 12 -0.69 4.65 -21.16
N LEU A 13 -1.78 5.28 -21.60
CA LEU A 13 -2.90 5.66 -20.74
C LEU A 13 -3.62 4.45 -20.12
N LEU A 14 -3.80 3.36 -20.88
CA LEU A 14 -4.35 2.10 -20.37
C LEU A 14 -3.43 1.43 -19.35
N SER A 15 -2.11 1.42 -19.59
CA SER A 15 -1.15 0.89 -18.63
C SER A 15 -1.19 1.70 -17.33
N THR A 16 -1.17 3.03 -17.40
CA THR A 16 -1.27 3.88 -16.21
C THR A 16 -2.62 3.75 -15.53
N ALA A 17 -3.73 3.63 -16.27
CA ALA A 17 -5.06 3.50 -15.69
C ALA A 17 -5.28 2.13 -15.03
N VAL A 18 -4.72 1.06 -15.58
CA VAL A 18 -4.71 -0.28 -14.96
C VAL A 18 -3.83 -0.27 -13.71
N THR A 19 -2.66 0.36 -13.75
CA THR A 19 -1.79 0.52 -12.56
C THR A 19 -2.44 1.37 -11.46
N ILE A 20 -3.13 2.47 -11.82
CA ILE A 20 -3.84 3.32 -10.86
C ILE A 20 -5.04 2.59 -10.22
N ARG A 21 -5.72 1.71 -10.96
CA ARG A 21 -6.84 0.91 -10.43
C ARG A 21 -6.35 -0.21 -9.51
N ALA A 22 -5.27 -0.91 -9.87
CA ALA A 22 -4.71 -2.00 -9.07
C ALA A 22 -4.22 -1.56 -7.68
N GLY A 23 -3.65 -0.35 -7.56
CA GLY A 23 -3.20 0.18 -6.26
C GLY A 23 -4.33 0.49 -5.27
N GLN A 24 -5.50 0.94 -5.77
CA GLN A 24 -6.68 1.22 -4.94
C GLN A 24 -7.46 -0.07 -4.59
N ASP A 25 -7.57 -0.99 -5.55
CA ASP A 25 -8.26 -2.27 -5.36
C ASP A 25 -7.49 -3.20 -4.40
N GLY A 26 -6.15 -3.20 -4.47
CA GLY A 26 -5.29 -3.99 -3.59
C GLY A 26 -5.33 -3.55 -2.12
N LEU A 27 -5.39 -2.23 -1.86
CA LEU A 27 -5.46 -1.71 -0.50
C LEU A 27 -6.78 -2.13 0.20
N ASN A 28 -7.90 -2.02 -0.50
CA ASN A 28 -9.21 -2.41 0.06
C ASN A 28 -9.26 -3.91 0.38
N PHE A 29 -8.66 -4.74 -0.47
CA PHE A 29 -8.55 -6.18 -0.22
C PHE A 29 -7.66 -6.48 0.99
N ALA A 30 -6.49 -5.85 1.09
CA ALA A 30 -5.60 -5.99 2.26
C ALA A 30 -6.29 -5.56 3.57
N LEU A 31 -7.04 -4.44 3.54
CA LEU A 31 -7.85 -3.99 4.66
C LEU A 31 -8.94 -4.99 5.03
N HIS A 32 -9.62 -5.58 4.05
CA HIS A 32 -10.63 -6.61 4.30
C HIS A 32 -10.04 -7.82 5.03
N LEU A 33 -8.85 -8.28 4.64
CA LEU A 33 -8.13 -9.36 5.32
C LEU A 33 -7.76 -8.98 6.75
N TYR A 34 -7.26 -7.75 6.97
CA TYR A 34 -6.98 -7.21 8.29
C TYR A 34 -8.21 -7.20 9.20
N PHE A 35 -9.35 -6.68 8.73
CA PHE A 35 -10.60 -6.64 9.50
C PHE A 35 -11.18 -8.04 9.72
N SER A 36 -10.88 -8.99 8.84
CA SER A 36 -11.21 -10.41 9.01
C SER A 36 -10.25 -11.14 9.95
N LYS A 37 -9.23 -10.45 10.48
CA LYS A 37 -8.16 -10.96 11.37
C LYS A 37 -7.27 -12.02 10.74
N ASP A 38 -7.27 -12.14 9.41
CA ASP A 38 -6.26 -12.92 8.69
C ASP A 38 -5.01 -12.07 8.52
N TYR A 39 -4.31 -11.85 9.63
CA TYR A 39 -3.14 -10.99 9.67
C TYR A 39 -2.00 -11.48 8.75
N PRO A 40 -1.68 -12.78 8.65
CA PRO A 40 -0.69 -13.26 7.69
C PRO A 40 -1.03 -12.91 6.24
N ALA A 41 -2.26 -13.14 5.80
CA ALA A 41 -2.67 -12.79 4.44
C ALA A 41 -2.71 -11.27 4.22
N ALA A 42 -3.12 -10.51 5.23
CA ALA A 42 -3.11 -9.05 5.19
C ALA A 42 -1.69 -8.49 5.03
N VAL A 43 -0.70 -9.04 5.75
CA VAL A 43 0.71 -8.65 5.61
C VAL A 43 1.19 -8.79 4.16
N GLU A 44 0.95 -9.95 3.54
CA GLU A 44 1.38 -10.18 2.17
C GLU A 44 0.67 -9.25 1.19
N SER A 45 -0.63 -9.04 1.36
CA SER A 45 -1.40 -8.11 0.52
C SER A 45 -0.93 -6.65 0.67
N PHE A 46 -0.61 -6.20 1.89
CA PHE A 46 -0.03 -4.86 2.08
C PHE A 46 1.36 -4.73 1.47
N LYS A 47 2.19 -5.78 1.53
CA LYS A 47 3.51 -5.80 0.87
C LYS A 47 3.38 -5.72 -0.65
N GLU A 48 2.38 -6.35 -1.25
CA GLU A 48 2.11 -6.23 -2.68
C GLU A 48 1.74 -4.80 -3.06
N VAL A 49 0.88 -4.13 -2.27
CA VAL A 49 0.55 -2.71 -2.47
C VAL A 49 1.82 -1.85 -2.39
N ILE A 50 2.67 -2.10 -1.41
CA ILE A 50 3.96 -1.40 -1.24
C ILE A 50 4.94 -1.68 -2.39
N ALA A 51 4.96 -2.91 -2.92
CA ALA A 51 5.83 -3.25 -4.04
C ALA A 51 5.41 -2.51 -5.33
N GLN A 52 4.12 -2.24 -5.49
CA GLN A 52 3.59 -1.46 -6.61
C GLN A 52 3.79 0.04 -6.41
N ASP A 53 3.57 0.55 -5.20
CA ASP A 53 3.80 1.94 -4.81
C ASP A 53 4.62 2.00 -3.50
N PRO A 54 5.96 2.09 -3.60
CA PRO A 54 6.83 2.19 -2.43
C PRO A 54 6.63 3.43 -1.58
N ASN A 55 5.86 4.42 -2.07
CA ASN A 55 5.54 5.66 -1.36
C ASN A 55 4.11 5.64 -0.77
N HIS A 56 3.44 4.49 -0.78
CA HIS A 56 2.08 4.35 -0.28
C HIS A 56 1.98 4.36 1.24
N ALA A 57 2.03 5.55 1.84
CA ALA A 57 2.09 5.75 3.29
C ALA A 57 0.99 5.00 4.07
N ALA A 58 -0.23 4.93 3.52
CA ALA A 58 -1.34 4.21 4.15
C ALA A 58 -1.09 2.69 4.25
N ALA A 59 -0.48 2.07 3.24
CA ALA A 59 -0.20 0.64 3.27
C ALA A 59 0.85 0.31 4.33
N TYR A 60 1.90 1.14 4.47
CA TYR A 60 2.85 1.00 5.57
C TYR A 60 2.19 1.18 6.95
N TYR A 61 1.25 2.12 7.07
CA TYR A 61 0.53 2.37 8.32
C TYR A 61 -0.32 1.16 8.74
N TYR A 62 -1.11 0.61 7.84
CA TYR A 62 -1.93 -0.58 8.14
C TYR A 62 -1.09 -1.86 8.25
N LEU A 63 0.03 -1.96 7.53
CA LEU A 63 1.02 -3.02 7.75
C LEU A 63 1.59 -2.95 9.18
N GLY A 64 1.88 -1.75 9.68
CA GLY A 64 2.30 -1.52 11.06
C GLY A 64 1.27 -2.01 12.09
N TYR A 65 -0.01 -1.67 11.89
CA TYR A 65 -1.08 -2.22 12.72
C TYR A 65 -1.19 -3.73 12.64
N THR A 66 -1.09 -4.30 11.43
CA THR A 66 -1.18 -5.74 11.23
C THR A 66 -0.06 -6.47 11.99
N TYR A 67 1.18 -5.98 11.94
CA TYR A 67 2.27 -6.53 12.75
C TYR A 67 2.05 -6.36 14.26
N GLN A 68 1.46 -5.24 14.69
CA GLN A 68 1.12 -5.03 16.09
C GLN A 68 0.11 -6.06 16.61
N GLU A 69 -0.94 -6.36 15.82
CA GLU A 69 -1.91 -7.41 16.15
C GLU A 69 -1.25 -8.80 16.23
N MET A 70 -0.24 -9.05 15.39
CA MET A 70 0.59 -10.26 15.43
C MET A 70 1.65 -10.24 16.55
N ARG A 71 1.76 -9.14 17.32
CA ARG A 71 2.78 -8.90 18.36
C ARG A 71 4.22 -8.83 17.84
N ASP A 72 4.41 -8.63 16.54
CA ASP A 72 5.71 -8.30 15.96
C ASP A 72 5.96 -6.79 16.08
N TYR A 73 6.24 -6.35 17.31
CA TYR A 73 6.49 -4.94 17.61
C TYR A 73 7.70 -4.35 16.88
N PRO A 74 8.81 -5.09 16.64
CA PRO A 74 9.90 -4.61 15.79
C PRO A 74 9.45 -4.28 14.37
N ALA A 75 8.74 -5.19 13.69
CA ALA A 75 8.26 -4.95 12.33
C ALA A 75 7.19 -3.84 12.28
N ALA A 76 6.30 -3.80 13.27
CA ALA A 76 5.30 -2.74 13.41
C ALA A 76 5.95 -1.36 13.49
N ARG A 77 6.98 -1.21 14.33
CA ARG A 77 7.72 0.05 14.49
C ARG A 77 8.35 0.51 13.19
N GLU A 78 8.97 -0.39 12.44
CA GLU A 78 9.60 -0.06 11.17
C GLU A 78 8.58 0.37 10.12
N ALA A 79 7.46 -0.35 10.00
CA ALA A 79 6.39 0.00 9.08
C ALA A 79 5.76 1.37 9.43
N PHE A 80 5.49 1.63 10.71
CA PHE A 80 5.01 2.93 11.16
C PHE A 80 6.00 4.07 10.92
N ARG A 81 7.30 3.81 11.13
CA ARG A 81 8.35 4.79 10.82
C ARG A 81 8.35 5.13 9.33
N LYS A 82 8.23 4.13 8.45
CA LYS A 82 8.10 4.35 7.00
C LYS A 82 6.86 5.14 6.62
N ALA A 83 5.70 4.81 7.20
CA ALA A 83 4.48 5.58 6.97
C ALA A 83 4.65 7.06 7.33
N TYR A 84 5.30 7.34 8.46
CA TYR A 84 5.59 8.70 8.92
C TYR A 84 6.60 9.43 8.04
N GLU A 85 7.68 8.77 7.61
CA GLU A 85 8.67 9.34 6.66
C GLU A 85 8.01 9.78 5.35
N LEU A 86 7.02 9.02 4.87
CA LEU A 86 6.31 9.30 3.63
C LEU A 86 5.21 10.36 3.79
N ASN A 87 4.47 10.30 4.90
CA ASN A 87 3.44 11.27 5.22
C ASN A 87 3.32 11.44 6.74
N PRO A 88 3.75 12.59 7.30
CA PRO A 88 3.73 12.87 8.72
C PRO A 88 2.34 12.77 9.39
N ASN A 89 1.25 12.79 8.63
CA ASN A 89 -0.10 12.62 9.17
C ASN A 89 -0.39 11.20 9.67
N PHE A 90 0.38 10.19 9.27
CA PHE A 90 0.28 8.81 9.78
C PHE A 90 1.04 8.62 11.11
N LEU A 91 1.15 9.68 11.90
CA LEU A 91 1.83 9.71 13.18
C LEU A 91 1.25 8.61 14.10
N PRO A 92 2.04 7.61 14.51
CA PRO A 92 1.59 6.67 15.53
C PRO A 92 1.41 7.48 16.81
N LEU A 93 0.17 7.52 17.33
CA LEU A 93 -0.19 8.19 18.58
C LEU A 93 0.59 7.55 19.74
N GLY A 94 1.82 8.00 19.98
CA GLY A 94 2.71 7.44 21.00
C GLY A 94 4.19 7.80 20.85
N VAL A 95 4.62 8.35 19.71
CA VAL A 95 6.01 8.79 19.50
C VAL A 95 6.09 10.32 19.51
N ARG A 96 5.75 10.93 20.66
CA ARG A 96 6.21 12.28 20.95
C ARG A 96 7.47 12.14 21.81
N HIS A 97 8.59 12.64 21.28
CA HIS A 97 9.85 12.77 22.01
C HIS A 97 9.66 13.50 23.33
#